data_AF-A0A8S4QXM7-F1
#
_entry.id   AF-A0A8S4QXM7-F1
#
_cell.length_a   1.000
_cell.length_b   1.000
_cell.length_c   1.000
_cell.angle_alpha   90.00
_cell.angle_beta   90.00
_cell.angle_gamma   90.00
#
_symmetry.space_group_name_H-M   'P 1'
#
loop_
_entity.id
_entity.type
_entity.pdbx_description
1 polymer ?
#
loop_
_entity_poly.entity_id
_entity_poly.type
_entity_poly.pdbx_seq_one_letter_code
_entity_poly.pdbx_strand_id
1 'polypeptide(L)'
;MSASYTGNNGHIYIHNGEDADRGFLRKLSLRNDGFMRHIYEAADAALQLHDFYREVSSPLLSNVRFQYPRRQIREGSVSRSQFRTINDGSEVAVVGKIAENVNEITSKVIGLRSDGDGSKKLYEINPKVQVNREKNDYLPLERLWAYITIKQLLDKRDAGDANLGDNSSEDSPEQKALAIALQFSFVTPLTSLVVVRLNKTDVLDAVDAENVEEP
;
A
#
# COMPACT_ATOMS: atom_id res chain seq x y z
N MET A 1 11.07 -13.14 6.36
CA MET A 1 10.73 -12.68 5.00
C MET A 1 10.09 -11.31 5.13
N SER A 2 10.88 -10.23 5.08
CA SER A 2 10.38 -8.85 5.17
C SER A 2 10.15 -8.32 3.75
N ALA A 3 8.90 -8.33 3.31
CA ALA A 3 8.52 -7.63 2.09
C ALA A 3 8.39 -6.14 2.44
N SER A 4 9.48 -5.40 2.28
CA SER A 4 9.50 -3.95 2.40
C SER A 4 8.99 -3.36 1.09
N TYR A 5 7.79 -2.79 1.08
CA TYR A 5 7.30 -2.00 -0.07
C TYR A 5 8.13 -0.71 -0.14
N THR A 6 9.20 -0.71 -0.92
CA THR A 6 10.09 0.44 -1.13
C THR A 6 9.63 1.22 -2.35
N GLY A 7 8.55 1.99 -2.18
CA GLY A 7 8.14 3.03 -3.13
C GLY A 7 9.15 4.18 -3.13
N ASN A 8 10.33 3.94 -3.69
CA ASN A 8 11.53 4.77 -3.57
C ASN A 8 11.41 6.01 -4.49
N ASN A 9 10.89 7.13 -3.98
CA ASN A 9 10.41 8.25 -4.80
C ASN A 9 10.89 9.64 -4.32
N GLY A 10 12.20 9.96 -4.38
CA GLY A 10 12.67 11.33 -4.12
C GLY A 10 12.60 11.82 -2.66
N HIS A 11 13.06 13.07 -2.43
CA HIS A 11 13.43 13.72 -1.15
C HIS A 11 13.27 12.87 0.11
N ILE A 12 14.40 12.42 0.65
CA ILE A 12 14.41 11.63 1.87
C ILE A 12 14.74 12.52 3.07
N TYR A 13 13.94 12.34 4.11
CA TYR A 13 14.13 12.98 5.40
C TYR A 13 14.59 11.94 6.41
N ILE A 14 15.74 12.20 7.03
CA ILE A 14 16.38 11.33 8.02
C ILE A 14 16.14 11.95 9.39
N HIS A 15 15.72 11.11 10.33
CA HIS A 15 15.65 11.45 11.74
C HIS A 15 16.74 10.69 12.49
N ASN A 16 17.54 11.43 13.26
CA ASN A 16 18.43 10.88 14.27
C ASN A 16 17.88 11.26 15.66
N GLY A 17 17.67 10.27 16.53
CA GLY A 17 17.27 10.48 17.94
C GLY A 17 15.79 10.30 18.25
N GLU A 18 15.36 10.73 19.43
CA GLU A 18 13.96 10.65 19.88
C GLU A 18 13.23 12.00 19.77
N ASP A 19 13.99 13.10 19.62
CA ASP A 19 13.51 14.49 19.72
C ASP A 19 13.00 15.12 18.41
N ALA A 20 13.17 14.48 17.25
CA ALA A 20 12.67 15.06 16.01
C ALA A 20 11.22 14.67 15.75
N ASP A 21 10.44 15.63 15.25
CA ASP A 21 9.03 15.42 14.92
C ASP A 21 8.88 14.49 13.71
N ARG A 22 8.70 13.19 14.00
CA ARG A 22 8.44 12.13 13.02
C ARG A 22 7.19 12.41 12.19
N GLY A 23 6.17 13.01 12.82
CA GLY A 23 4.92 13.35 12.16
C GLY A 23 5.17 14.40 11.08
N PHE A 24 5.87 15.46 11.42
CA PHE A 24 6.27 16.51 10.48
C PHE A 24 7.13 15.97 9.33
N LEU A 25 8.19 15.22 9.63
CA LEU A 25 9.09 14.67 8.60
C LEU A 25 8.35 13.72 7.66
N ARG A 26 7.47 12.86 8.19
CA ARG A 26 6.65 11.98 7.35
C ARG A 26 5.72 12.78 6.43
N LYS A 27 5.06 13.83 6.95
CA LYS A 27 4.22 14.72 6.14
C LYS A 27 5.01 15.39 5.02
N LEU A 28 6.20 15.88 5.35
CA LEU A 28 7.08 16.55 4.40
C LEU A 28 7.59 15.61 3.32
N SER A 29 7.98 14.38 3.68
CA SER A 29 8.33 13.31 2.73
C SER A 29 7.18 13.04 1.75
N LEU A 30 5.98 12.76 2.28
CA LEU A 30 4.83 12.35 1.47
C LEU A 30 4.42 13.44 0.46
N ARG A 31 4.47 14.72 0.87
CA ARG A 31 4.20 15.86 -0.02
C ARG A 31 5.21 16.00 -1.17
N ASN A 32 6.43 15.51 -0.96
CA ASN A 32 7.51 15.57 -1.96
C ASN A 32 7.69 14.25 -2.71
N ASP A 33 6.64 13.43 -2.76
CA ASP A 33 6.62 12.08 -3.33
C ASP A 33 7.48 11.04 -2.60
N GLY A 34 8.25 11.43 -1.58
CA GLY A 34 9.28 10.65 -0.91
C GLY A 34 8.82 9.85 0.30
N PHE A 35 9.78 9.32 1.04
CA PHE A 35 9.55 8.58 2.28
C PHE A 35 10.46 9.08 3.40
N MET A 36 10.13 8.69 4.63
CA MET A 36 10.91 8.98 5.81
C MET A 36 11.49 7.67 6.34
N ARG A 37 12.78 7.69 6.69
CA ARG A 37 13.46 6.56 7.34
C ARG A 37 13.87 6.99 8.74
N HIS A 38 13.45 6.19 9.72
CA HIS A 38 13.92 6.34 11.08
C HIS A 38 15.29 5.67 11.24
N ILE A 39 16.27 6.39 11.78
CA ILE A 39 17.57 5.86 12.16
C ILE A 39 17.61 5.79 13.68
N TYR A 40 17.84 4.59 14.21
CA TYR A 40 17.94 4.42 15.66
C TYR A 40 19.34 4.80 16.12
N GLU A 41 19.42 5.60 17.18
CA GLU A 41 20.68 5.96 17.83
C GLU A 41 21.22 4.77 18.61
N ALA A 42 21.95 3.91 17.92
CA ALA A 42 22.63 2.75 18.48
C ALA A 42 23.97 2.56 17.77
N ALA A 43 24.75 1.58 18.21
CA ALA A 43 26.08 1.30 17.66
C ALA A 43 26.08 0.98 16.14
N ASP A 44 24.93 0.61 15.58
CA ASP A 44 24.73 0.28 14.16
C ASP A 44 24.14 1.43 13.32
N ALA A 45 23.95 2.64 13.90
CA ALA A 45 23.39 3.79 13.17
C ALA A 45 24.17 4.11 11.88
N ALA A 46 25.50 3.97 11.91
CA ALA A 46 26.35 4.16 10.73
C ALA A 46 26.04 3.15 9.61
N LEU A 47 25.72 1.91 9.97
CA LEU A 47 25.33 0.87 9.01
C LEU A 47 23.94 1.14 8.44
N GLN A 48 22.99 1.56 9.28
CA GLN A 48 21.64 1.95 8.84
C GLN A 48 21.70 3.10 7.81
N LEU A 49 22.58 4.09 8.02
CA LEU A 49 22.80 5.18 7.08
C LEU A 49 23.49 4.73 5.79
N HIS A 50 24.49 3.85 5.89
CA HIS A 50 25.17 3.28 4.73
C HIS A 50 24.22 2.50 3.83
N ASP A 51 23.43 1.59 4.40
CA ASP A 51 22.47 0.78 3.66
C ASP A 51 21.37 1.64 3.04
N PHE A 52 20.91 2.64 3.80
CA PHE A 52 19.98 3.64 3.29
C PHE A 52 20.55 4.42 2.11
N TYR A 53 21.81 4.88 2.19
CA TYR A 53 22.47 5.58 1.08
C TYR A 53 22.55 4.71 -0.17
N ARG A 54 22.94 3.43 -0.01
CA ARG A 54 23.02 2.45 -1.10
C ARG A 54 21.68 2.24 -1.81
N GLU A 55 20.57 2.29 -1.07
CA GLU A 55 19.22 2.16 -1.61
C GLU A 55 18.81 3.37 -2.47
N VAL A 56 19.34 4.57 -2.19
CA VAL A 56 18.94 5.81 -2.86
C VAL A 56 19.96 6.37 -3.84
N SER A 57 21.20 5.88 -3.82
CA SER A 57 22.33 6.44 -4.58
C SER A 57 22.35 6.07 -6.06
N SER A 58 21.54 5.09 -6.48
CA SER A 58 21.65 4.47 -7.81
C SER A 58 20.34 4.57 -8.61
N PRO A 59 19.92 5.77 -9.05
CA PRO A 59 18.71 5.94 -9.86
C PRO A 59 18.87 5.33 -11.26
N LEU A 60 18.00 4.36 -11.61
CA LEU A 60 17.99 3.71 -12.93
C LEU A 60 17.04 4.38 -13.91
N LEU A 61 15.83 4.71 -13.46
CA LEU A 61 14.79 5.36 -14.25
C LEU A 61 14.24 6.58 -13.51
N SER A 62 13.87 7.61 -14.25
CA SER A 62 13.21 8.81 -13.74
C SER A 62 11.90 9.08 -14.48
N ASN A 63 10.95 9.76 -13.83
CA ASN A 63 9.62 10.08 -14.37
C ASN A 63 8.88 8.87 -14.95
N VAL A 64 8.83 7.78 -14.18
CA VAL A 64 8.19 6.54 -14.62
C VAL A 64 6.67 6.66 -14.51
N ARG A 65 5.97 6.33 -15.59
CA ARG A 65 4.51 6.37 -15.70
C ARG A 65 3.99 5.05 -16.23
N PHE A 66 3.10 4.44 -15.46
CA PHE A 66 2.33 3.28 -15.85
C PHE A 66 0.98 3.73 -16.41
N GLN A 67 0.74 3.43 -17.67
CA GLN A 67 -0.50 3.76 -18.37
C GLN A 67 -1.26 2.48 -18.66
N TYR A 68 -2.54 2.51 -18.31
CA TYR A 68 -3.47 1.41 -18.52
C TYR A 68 -4.70 1.95 -19.27
N PRO A 69 -5.20 1.25 -20.29
CA PRO A 69 -6.39 1.66 -21.02
C PRO A 69 -7.62 1.71 -20.11
N ARG A 70 -8.34 2.84 -20.08
CA ARG A 70 -9.54 3.03 -19.22
C ARG A 70 -10.62 1.96 -19.44
N ARG A 71 -10.69 1.36 -20.63
CA ARG A 71 -11.63 0.27 -20.94
C ARG A 71 -11.28 -1.06 -20.27
N GLN A 72 -10.02 -1.26 -19.87
CA GLN A 72 -9.53 -2.54 -19.33
C GLN A 72 -9.55 -2.61 -17.80
N ILE A 73 -9.64 -1.46 -17.13
CA ILE A 73 -9.53 -1.31 -15.67
C ILE A 73 -10.77 -0.63 -15.12
N ARG A 74 -11.17 -1.00 -13.89
CA ARG A 74 -12.23 -0.28 -13.18
C ARG A 74 -11.73 1.11 -12.79
N GLU A 75 -12.54 2.12 -13.07
CA GLU A 75 -12.23 3.50 -12.72
C GLU A 75 -11.97 3.67 -11.23
N GLY A 76 -10.95 4.46 -10.87
CA GLY A 76 -10.57 4.72 -9.48
C GLY A 76 -9.99 3.52 -8.71
N SER A 77 -9.82 2.35 -9.35
CA SER A 77 -9.30 1.15 -8.67
C SER A 77 -7.77 1.02 -8.71
N VAL A 78 -7.11 1.77 -9.60
CA VAL A 78 -5.67 1.69 -9.82
C VAL A 78 -4.95 2.51 -8.75
N SER A 79 -3.95 1.89 -8.13
CA SER A 79 -3.06 2.51 -7.17
C SER A 79 -2.17 3.57 -7.83
N ARG A 80 -1.29 4.21 -7.05
CA ARG A 80 -0.25 5.11 -7.60
C ARG A 80 0.45 4.48 -8.80
N SER A 81 0.38 5.16 -9.95
CA SER A 81 0.90 4.71 -11.25
C SER A 81 2.00 5.62 -11.80
N GLN A 82 2.37 6.66 -11.04
CA GLN A 82 3.46 7.58 -11.39
C GLN A 82 4.50 7.57 -10.27
N PHE A 83 5.76 7.41 -10.68
CA PHE A 83 6.92 7.28 -9.83
C PHE A 83 7.99 8.25 -10.31
N ARG A 84 8.64 8.95 -9.38
CA ARG A 84 9.63 9.98 -9.72
C ARG A 84 10.95 9.35 -10.13
N THR A 85 11.36 8.31 -9.42
CA THR A 85 12.62 7.61 -9.61
C THR A 85 12.39 6.12 -9.33
N ILE A 86 13.14 5.25 -10.00
CA ILE A 86 13.30 3.84 -9.62
C ILE A 86 14.79 3.60 -9.50
N ASN A 87 15.23 3.21 -8.31
CA ASN A 87 16.64 2.94 -8.02
C ASN A 87 16.97 1.46 -8.24
N ASP A 88 18.25 1.18 -8.40
CA ASP A 88 18.77 -0.18 -8.49
C ASP A 88 18.47 -0.97 -7.21
N GLY A 89 18.03 -2.22 -7.37
CA GLY A 89 17.54 -3.07 -6.28
C GLY A 89 16.20 -2.64 -5.65
N SER A 90 15.55 -1.57 -6.14
CA SER A 90 14.19 -1.20 -5.72
C SER A 90 13.12 -1.81 -6.62
N GLU A 91 11.93 -2.04 -6.07
CA GLU A 91 10.79 -2.58 -6.80
C GLU A 91 9.57 -1.65 -6.68
N VAL A 92 8.80 -1.55 -7.76
CA VAL A 92 7.53 -0.82 -7.75
C VAL A 92 6.40 -1.77 -8.13
N ALA A 93 5.32 -1.72 -7.37
CA ALA A 93 4.11 -2.47 -7.65
C ALA A 93 2.93 -1.52 -7.86
N VAL A 94 2.24 -1.72 -8.97
CA VAL A 94 0.97 -1.06 -9.30
C VAL A 94 -0.12 -2.11 -9.28
N VAL A 95 -1.16 -1.85 -8.50
CA VAL A 95 -2.30 -2.76 -8.34
C VAL A 95 -3.58 -2.09 -8.80
N GLY A 96 -4.51 -2.86 -9.35
CA GLY A 96 -5.79 -2.36 -9.82
C GLY A 96 -6.79 -3.48 -10.06
N LYS A 97 -8.06 -3.12 -10.21
CA LYS A 97 -9.12 -4.08 -10.53
C LYS A 97 -9.40 -4.06 -12.03
N ILE A 98 -9.43 -5.25 -12.62
CA ILE A 98 -9.68 -5.45 -14.05
C ILE A 98 -11.21 -5.39 -14.30
N ALA A 99 -11.62 -4.94 -15.49
CA ALA A 99 -13.02 -4.96 -15.91
C ALA A 99 -13.48 -6.39 -16.29
N GLU A 100 -14.78 -6.69 -16.12
CA GLU A 100 -15.32 -8.06 -16.19
C GLU A 100 -15.27 -8.70 -17.59
N ASN A 101 -15.04 -7.93 -18.66
CA ASN A 101 -15.02 -8.41 -20.05
C ASN A 101 -13.65 -8.27 -20.74
N VAL A 102 -12.56 -8.30 -19.97
CA VAL A 102 -11.20 -8.15 -20.48
C VAL A 102 -10.45 -9.47 -20.37
N ASN A 103 -9.93 -9.94 -21.51
CA ASN A 103 -9.13 -11.16 -21.61
C ASN A 103 -7.63 -10.86 -21.76
N GLU A 104 -7.28 -9.64 -22.16
CA GLU A 104 -5.89 -9.21 -22.35
C GLU A 104 -5.71 -7.79 -21.78
N ILE A 105 -4.63 -7.59 -21.03
CA ILE A 105 -4.22 -6.29 -20.52
C ILE A 105 -3.02 -5.81 -21.31
N THR A 106 -3.16 -4.61 -21.87
CA THR A 106 -2.06 -3.91 -22.53
C THR A 106 -1.65 -2.74 -21.64
N SER A 107 -0.48 -2.83 -21.02
CA SER A 107 0.04 -1.71 -20.22
C SER A 107 1.19 -1.04 -20.96
N LYS A 108 1.35 0.26 -20.78
CA LYS A 108 2.44 1.05 -21.34
C LYS A 108 3.22 1.68 -20.19
N VAL A 109 4.49 1.32 -20.07
CA VAL A 109 5.39 1.90 -19.07
C VAL A 109 6.37 2.80 -19.78
N ILE A 110 6.41 4.06 -19.36
CA ILE A 110 7.28 5.10 -19.92
C ILE A 110 8.18 5.62 -18.81
N GLY A 111 9.47 5.78 -19.06
CA GLY A 111 10.41 6.39 -18.13
C GLY A 111 11.59 7.02 -18.86
N LEU A 112 12.42 7.75 -18.13
CA LEU A 112 13.65 8.37 -18.62
C LEU A 112 14.85 7.69 -17.98
N ARG A 113 15.67 7.02 -18.79
CA ARG A 113 16.91 6.39 -18.36
C ARG A 113 18.07 7.34 -18.59
N SER A 114 18.94 7.52 -17.60
CA SER A 114 20.23 8.21 -17.83
C SER A 114 21.19 7.25 -18.51
N ASP A 115 21.77 7.68 -19.62
CA ASP A 115 22.92 6.98 -20.21
C ASP A 115 24.21 7.46 -19.54
N GLY A 116 25.28 6.66 -19.62
CA GLY A 116 26.57 6.98 -18.97
C GLY A 116 27.20 8.31 -19.42
N ASP A 117 26.72 8.87 -20.52
CA ASP A 117 27.12 10.16 -21.10
C ASP A 117 26.24 11.34 -20.59
N GLY A 118 25.39 11.11 -19.57
CA GLY A 118 24.50 12.14 -19.00
C GLY A 118 23.27 12.48 -19.87
N SER A 119 23.17 11.92 -21.07
CA SER A 119 21.97 12.04 -21.91
C SER A 119 20.81 11.20 -21.36
N LYS A 120 19.59 11.75 -21.40
CA LYS A 120 18.37 11.04 -20.98
C LYS A 120 17.69 10.41 -22.19
N LYS A 121 17.57 9.08 -22.19
CA LYS A 121 16.85 8.32 -23.23
C LYS A 121 15.47 7.91 -22.74
N LEU A 122 14.51 7.90 -23.64
CA LEU A 122 13.17 7.41 -23.36
C LEU A 122 13.20 5.88 -23.27
N TYR A 123 12.73 5.35 -22.15
CA TYR A 123 12.47 3.93 -21.94
C TYR A 123 10.98 3.69 -22.08
N GLU A 124 10.58 2.87 -23.05
CA GLU A 124 9.19 2.50 -23.25
C GLU A 124 9.07 0.98 -23.39
N ILE A 125 8.18 0.38 -22.62
CA ILE A 125 7.78 -1.03 -22.77
C ILE A 125 6.26 -1.14 -22.81
N ASN A 126 5.77 -2.06 -23.64
CA ASN A 126 4.34 -2.30 -23.83
C ASN A 126 4.02 -3.78 -23.59
N PRO A 127 4.10 -4.28 -22.34
CA PRO A 127 3.81 -5.67 -22.06
C PRO A 127 2.33 -5.97 -22.27
N LYS A 128 2.09 -7.12 -22.89
CA LYS A 128 0.77 -7.68 -23.13
C LYS A 128 0.62 -8.95 -22.32
N VAL A 129 -0.41 -9.02 -21.47
CA VAL A 129 -0.61 -10.14 -20.54
C VAL A 129 -2.02 -10.66 -20.69
N GLN A 130 -2.15 -11.98 -20.87
CA GLN A 130 -3.44 -12.66 -20.91
C GLN A 130 -3.98 -12.82 -19.49
N VAL A 131 -5.26 -12.54 -19.30
CA VAL A 131 -5.94 -12.64 -18.02
C VAL A 131 -6.42 -14.08 -17.84
N ASN A 132 -5.68 -14.87 -17.06
CA ASN A 132 -6.18 -16.17 -16.62
C ASN A 132 -7.15 -15.98 -15.43
N ARG A 133 -8.38 -16.48 -15.56
CA ARG A 133 -9.42 -16.45 -14.50
C ARG A 133 -9.63 -17.81 -13.85
N GLU A 134 -8.83 -18.81 -14.20
CA GLU A 134 -8.91 -20.12 -13.60
C GLU A 134 -8.60 -20.02 -12.10
N LYS A 135 -9.54 -20.53 -11.29
CA LYS A 135 -9.54 -20.48 -9.82
C LYS A 135 -8.48 -21.37 -9.14
N ASN A 136 -7.39 -21.70 -9.84
CA ASN A 136 -6.36 -22.56 -9.28
C ASN A 136 -5.13 -21.73 -8.86
N ASP A 137 -4.92 -21.67 -7.55
CA ASP A 137 -3.65 -21.38 -6.87
C ASP A 137 -3.04 -19.98 -6.85
N TYR A 138 -3.77 -18.93 -7.23
CA TYR A 138 -3.17 -17.60 -7.15
C TYR A 138 -3.27 -17.02 -5.74
N LEU A 139 -2.10 -16.66 -5.21
CA LEU A 139 -1.83 -15.75 -4.09
C LEU A 139 -3.00 -14.77 -3.85
N PRO A 140 -3.26 -14.34 -2.60
CA PRO A 140 -4.38 -13.46 -2.30
C PRO A 140 -4.14 -12.03 -2.86
N LEU A 141 -4.17 -11.89 -4.19
CA LEU A 141 -3.90 -10.66 -4.95
C LEU A 141 -4.96 -9.60 -4.66
N GLU A 142 -6.20 -10.03 -4.40
CA GLU A 142 -7.25 -9.14 -3.92
C GLU A 142 -6.88 -8.53 -2.55
N ARG A 143 -6.28 -9.33 -1.66
CA ARG A 143 -5.82 -8.87 -0.35
C ARG A 143 -4.60 -7.98 -0.47
N LEU A 144 -3.69 -8.25 -1.43
CA LEU A 144 -2.56 -7.39 -1.74
C LEU A 144 -3.05 -6.03 -2.29
N TRP A 145 -4.01 -6.04 -3.21
CA TRP A 145 -4.66 -4.83 -3.71
C TRP A 145 -5.25 -4.03 -2.55
N ALA A 146 -6.05 -4.66 -1.70
CA ALA A 146 -6.66 -4.01 -0.54
C ALA A 146 -5.60 -3.40 0.40
N TYR A 147 -4.54 -4.13 0.72
CA TYR A 147 -3.46 -3.64 1.58
C TYR A 147 -2.77 -2.39 1.00
N ILE A 148 -2.35 -2.44 -0.27
CA ILE A 148 -1.66 -1.31 -0.92
C ILE A 148 -2.61 -0.11 -1.05
N THR A 149 -3.88 -0.33 -1.43
CA THR A 149 -4.87 0.73 -1.55
C THR A 149 -5.15 1.40 -0.21
N ILE A 150 -5.36 0.63 0.87
CA ILE A 150 -5.54 1.18 2.23
C ILE A 150 -4.34 2.02 2.63
N LYS A 151 -3.11 1.51 2.45
CA LYS A 151 -1.88 2.24 2.77
C LYS A 151 -1.80 3.57 2.04
N GLN A 152 -2.08 3.58 0.73
CA GLN A 152 -2.07 4.81 -0.06
C GLN A 152 -3.14 5.82 0.38
N LEU A 153 -4.33 5.36 0.79
CA LEU A 153 -5.38 6.24 1.31
C LEU A 153 -4.98 6.86 2.66
N LEU A 154 -4.35 6.08 3.54
CA LEU A 154 -3.81 6.58 4.81
C LEU A 154 -2.66 7.55 4.60
N ASP A 155 -1.75 7.29 3.66
CA ASP A 155 -0.66 8.20 3.32
C ASP A 155 -1.19 9.53 2.75
N LYS A 156 -2.25 9.51 1.92
CA LYS A 156 -2.90 10.72 1.43
C LYS A 156 -3.52 11.56 2.54
N ARG A 157 -4.19 10.91 3.50
CA ARG A 157 -4.68 11.57 4.72
C ARG A 157 -3.54 12.23 5.47
N ASP A 158 -2.47 11.47 5.71
CA ASP A 158 -1.34 11.94 6.51
C ASP A 158 -0.59 13.08 5.82
N ALA A 159 -0.45 13.08 4.48
CA ALA A 159 0.16 14.16 3.69
C ALA A 159 -0.56 15.52 3.82
N GLY A 160 -1.77 15.56 4.38
CA GLY A 160 -2.54 16.79 4.58
C GLY A 160 -3.14 17.34 3.28
N ASP A 161 -3.36 16.47 2.29
CA ASP A 161 -4.15 16.78 1.08
C ASP A 161 -5.66 16.60 1.34
N ALA A 162 -6.05 16.46 2.60
CA ALA A 162 -7.35 16.87 3.06
C ALA A 162 -7.40 18.40 2.96
N ASN A 163 -7.90 18.89 1.83
CA ASN A 163 -8.46 20.23 1.78
C ASN A 163 -9.27 20.45 3.07
N LEU A 164 -8.84 21.43 3.87
CA LEU A 164 -9.46 21.93 5.10
C LEU A 164 -10.83 22.60 4.80
N GLY A 165 -11.69 21.93 4.02
CA GLY A 165 -12.92 22.50 3.49
C GLY A 165 -14.04 21.50 3.21
N ASP A 166 -13.86 20.19 3.43
CA ASP A 166 -14.97 19.25 3.28
C ASP A 166 -14.80 18.01 4.16
N ASN A 167 -14.95 18.19 5.48
CA ASN A 167 -15.10 17.09 6.43
C ASN A 167 -16.48 16.38 6.30
N SER A 168 -17.15 16.54 5.15
CA SER A 168 -18.56 16.21 4.94
C SER A 168 -18.87 15.58 3.57
N SER A 169 -17.88 15.14 2.80
CA SER A 169 -18.15 14.27 1.65
C SER A 169 -18.02 12.80 2.03
N GLU A 170 -19.06 12.03 1.72
CA GLU A 170 -19.14 10.55 1.76
C GLU A 170 -18.05 9.83 0.94
N ASP A 171 -17.17 10.61 0.28
CA ASP A 171 -16.11 10.18 -0.61
C ASP A 171 -14.69 10.36 -0.03
N SER A 172 -14.57 10.74 1.25
CA SER A 172 -13.28 10.94 1.91
C SER A 172 -12.37 9.70 1.80
N PRO A 173 -11.04 9.89 1.68
CA PRO A 173 -10.10 8.77 1.60
C PRO A 173 -10.16 7.86 2.83
N GLU A 174 -10.58 8.41 3.97
CA GLU A 174 -10.73 7.69 5.24
C GLU A 174 -11.90 6.70 5.23
N GLN A 175 -13.07 7.13 4.76
CA GLN A 175 -14.24 6.26 4.63
C GLN A 175 -13.99 5.13 3.62
N LYS A 176 -13.31 5.45 2.51
CA LYS A 176 -12.87 4.44 1.53
C LYS A 176 -11.90 3.44 2.14
N ALA A 177 -10.92 3.91 2.93
CA ALA A 177 -9.98 3.04 3.62
C ALA A 177 -10.68 2.15 4.65
N LEU A 178 -11.62 2.71 5.41
CA LEU A 178 -12.43 2.00 6.39
C LEU A 178 -13.28 0.90 5.73
N ALA A 179 -13.99 1.22 4.65
CA ALA A 179 -14.82 0.26 3.92
C ALA A 179 -14.01 -0.94 3.41
N ILE A 180 -12.84 -0.68 2.80
CA ILE A 180 -11.95 -1.75 2.32
C ILE A 180 -11.36 -2.53 3.50
N ALA A 181 -10.97 -1.86 4.59
CA ALA A 181 -10.42 -2.50 5.78
C ALA A 181 -11.43 -3.46 6.42
N LEU A 182 -12.70 -3.07 6.52
CA LEU A 182 -13.78 -3.94 7.00
C LEU A 182 -14.05 -5.10 6.04
N GLN A 183 -14.12 -4.83 4.74
CA GLN A 183 -14.35 -5.85 3.71
C GLN A 183 -13.29 -6.97 3.75
N PHE A 184 -12.02 -6.61 3.96
CA PHE A 184 -10.91 -7.56 3.98
C PHE A 184 -10.43 -7.92 5.39
N SER A 185 -11.16 -7.52 6.44
CA SER A 185 -10.83 -7.77 7.85
C SER A 185 -9.40 -7.35 8.25
N PHE A 186 -8.95 -6.20 7.74
CA PHE A 186 -7.69 -5.60 8.13
C PHE A 186 -7.83 -4.77 9.41
N VAL A 187 -6.89 -4.96 10.33
CA VAL A 187 -6.68 -4.06 11.47
C VAL A 187 -5.78 -2.93 11.02
N THR A 188 -6.28 -1.71 11.10
CA THR A 188 -5.64 -0.49 10.60
C THR A 188 -5.81 0.60 11.66
N PRO A 189 -5.15 1.77 11.56
CA PRO A 189 -5.42 2.88 12.47
C PRO A 189 -6.90 3.34 12.52
N LEU A 190 -7.75 2.89 11.58
CA LEU A 190 -9.18 3.18 11.53
C LEU A 190 -10.06 2.03 12.04
N THR A 191 -9.50 0.83 12.28
CA THR A 191 -10.26 -0.38 12.63
C THR A 191 -9.59 -1.11 13.80
N SER A 192 -10.36 -1.55 14.79
CA SER A 192 -9.85 -2.29 15.95
C SER A 192 -10.41 -3.70 16.00
N LEU A 193 -9.59 -4.67 16.41
CA LEU A 193 -10.03 -6.04 16.67
C LEU A 193 -10.38 -6.18 18.16
N VAL A 194 -11.65 -6.42 18.45
CA VAL A 194 -12.13 -6.63 19.82
C VAL A 194 -12.36 -8.12 20.04
N VAL A 195 -11.67 -8.71 21.02
CA VAL A 195 -11.86 -10.11 21.40
C VAL A 195 -12.69 -10.15 22.68
N VAL A 196 -13.95 -10.56 22.57
CA VAL A 196 -14.82 -10.79 23.73
C VAL A 196 -14.66 -12.24 24.17
N ARG A 197 -14.27 -12.45 25.43
CA ARG A 197 -14.31 -13.78 26.04
C ARG A 197 -15.73 -14.03 26.54
N LEU A 198 -16.38 -15.05 26.00
CA LEU A 198 -17.61 -15.57 26.60
C LEU A 198 -17.19 -16.23 27.92
N ASN A 199 -17.63 -15.66 29.04
CA ASN A 199 -17.47 -16.32 30.32
C ASN A 199 -18.23 -17.65 30.23
N LYS A 200 -17.52 -18.76 30.42
CA LYS A 200 -18.17 -20.03 30.73
C LYS A 200 -19.02 -19.80 31.99
N THR A 201 -20.23 -20.33 31.96
CA THR A 201 -21.22 -20.46 33.06
C THR A 201 -22.28 -19.36 33.14
N ASP A 202 -23.27 -19.46 32.24
CA ASP A 202 -24.69 -19.32 32.59
C ASP A 202 -25.40 -20.55 32.00
N VAL A 203 -25.18 -21.69 32.66
CA VAL A 203 -26.03 -22.89 32.54
C VAL A 203 -26.58 -23.19 33.92
N LEU A 204 -27.51 -22.34 34.34
CA LEU A 204 -28.56 -22.59 35.32
C LEU A 204 -29.78 -22.03 34.59
N ASP A 205 -30.54 -22.82 33.84
CA ASP A 205 -31.53 -23.70 34.43
C ASP A 205 -31.50 -25.11 33.83
N ALA A 206 -31.32 -26.08 34.72
CA ALA A 206 -31.76 -27.44 34.49
C ALA A 206 -33.28 -27.39 34.30
N VAL A 207 -33.73 -27.63 33.07
CA VAL A 207 -35.11 -28.05 32.83
C VAL A 207 -35.21 -29.47 33.37
N ASP A 208 -35.75 -29.61 34.57
CA ASP A 208 -36.27 -30.87 35.09
C ASP A 208 -37.36 -31.34 34.13
N ALA A 209 -36.99 -32.28 33.26
CA ALA A 209 -37.91 -33.11 32.50
C ALA A 209 -37.61 -34.57 32.87
N GLU A 210 -37.94 -34.92 34.11
CA GLU A 210 -38.03 -36.31 34.56
C GLU A 210 -39.29 -36.93 33.92
N ASN A 211 -39.15 -37.37 32.67
CA ASN A 211 -40.09 -38.30 32.06
C ASN A 211 -39.86 -39.68 32.69
N VAL A 212 -40.68 -40.06 33.66
CA VAL A 212 -40.88 -41.45 34.05
C VAL A 212 -42.26 -41.87 33.55
N GLU A 213 -42.29 -42.45 32.35
CA GLU A 213 -43.28 -43.44 31.95
C GLU A 213 -42.53 -44.50 31.15
N GLU A 214 -42.55 -45.75 31.63
CA GLU A 214 -42.96 -46.91 30.84
C GLU A 214 -43.01 -48.19 31.73
N PRO A 215 -43.64 -49.29 31.26
CA PRO A 215 -44.66 -50.07 31.98
C PRO A 215 -44.20 -51.19 32.91
#